data_AF-A0AAV2H7N7-F1
#
_entry.id   AF-A0AAV2H7N7-F1
#
_cell.length_a   1.000
_cell.length_b   1.000
_cell.length_c   1.000
_cell.angle_alpha   90.00
_cell.angle_beta   90.00
_cell.angle_gamma   90.00
#
_symmetry.space_group_name_H-M   'P 1'
#
loop_
_entity.id
_entity.type
_entity.pdbx_description
1 polymer ?
#
loop_
_entity_poly.entity_id
_entity_poly.type
_entity_poly.pdbx_seq_one_letter_code
_entity_poly.pdbx_strand_id
1 'polypeptide(L)'
;MNSVLPLILAMLAVTDAAVQVQVNPGALQIGNSRNLNIRCSHVRDKVPTISRLSYLLISFASDAEKPVFRYLASVSSVDGLDYDTTAAVAGNITRGGESWLSLTWSYPLFSRVGLYKCEASGINLSGAARTVSHIVEVGGVRHLDASLFDVIQNQSRDFEQLKTDEERLTASYLSLKSRFDRAKEAHFSISAAHNGRRYYLSSISNVLVANEVDAICALYGGYLAEVDDDAEFEFIKSFLTPYTQYTGVLCSGTDEALENNWIHANSKTMVKYIKWSPSDSRGGRSENCLFFWRPHGWFMVDWVCQQGYANYAVGYLCEIPE
;
A
#
# COMPACT_ATOMS: atom_id res chain seq x y z
N MET A 1 -60.05 18.11 40.93
CA MET A 1 -60.65 17.92 39.60
C MET A 1 -59.71 17.01 38.83
N ASN A 2 -59.98 15.69 38.86
CA ASN A 2 -59.12 14.68 38.23
C ASN A 2 -59.73 14.31 36.88
N SER A 3 -59.07 14.71 35.80
CA SER A 3 -59.47 14.36 34.43
C SER A 3 -58.74 13.09 34.02
N VAL A 4 -59.48 12.01 33.84
CA VAL A 4 -58.99 10.71 33.39
C VAL A 4 -59.08 10.67 31.86
N LEU A 5 -57.93 10.68 31.18
CA LEU A 5 -57.84 10.47 29.73
C LEU A 5 -58.03 8.98 29.40
N PRO A 6 -58.87 8.60 28.42
CA PRO A 6 -59.00 7.21 28.01
C PRO A 6 -57.81 6.81 27.13
N LEU A 7 -57.09 5.77 27.55
CA LEU A 7 -56.08 5.09 26.76
C LEU A 7 -56.79 4.28 25.67
N ILE A 8 -56.87 4.81 24.44
CA ILE A 8 -57.39 4.08 23.29
C ILE A 8 -56.31 3.10 22.82
N LEU A 9 -56.43 1.84 23.27
CA LEU A 9 -55.60 0.72 22.83
C LEU A 9 -56.10 0.26 21.45
N ALA A 10 -55.47 0.76 20.38
CA ALA A 10 -55.74 0.28 19.03
C ALA A 10 -55.21 -1.16 18.88
N MET A 11 -56.09 -2.16 18.91
CA MET A 11 -55.72 -3.52 18.53
C MET A 11 -55.44 -3.56 17.03
N LEU A 12 -54.15 -3.57 16.66
CA LEU A 12 -53.72 -3.89 15.31
C LEU A 12 -54.04 -5.37 15.05
N ALA A 13 -55.05 -5.63 14.23
CA ALA A 13 -55.29 -6.96 13.69
C ALA A 13 -54.08 -7.34 12.81
N VAL A 14 -53.20 -8.19 13.34
CA VAL A 14 -52.11 -8.78 12.56
C VAL A 14 -52.76 -9.77 11.61
N THR A 15 -52.96 -9.34 10.37
CA THR A 15 -53.31 -10.27 9.29
C THR A 15 -52.08 -11.17 9.08
N ASP A 16 -52.23 -12.47 9.34
CA ASP A 16 -51.15 -13.45 9.21
C ASP A 16 -50.86 -13.63 7.71
N ALA A 17 -49.97 -12.80 7.18
CA ALA A 17 -49.60 -12.82 5.78
C ALA A 17 -48.86 -14.12 5.46
N ALA A 18 -49.22 -14.72 4.32
CA ALA A 18 -48.66 -15.97 3.82
C ALA A 18 -47.12 -15.95 3.60
N VAL A 19 -46.56 -14.76 3.51
CA VAL A 19 -45.14 -14.51 3.34
C VAL A 19 -44.82 -13.30 4.19
N GLN A 20 -43.73 -13.38 4.94
CA GLN A 20 -43.28 -12.31 5.81
C GLN A 20 -42.07 -11.64 5.17
N VAL A 21 -42.09 -10.31 5.13
CA VAL A 21 -40.93 -9.50 4.75
C VAL A 21 -40.55 -8.67 5.95
N GLN A 22 -39.35 -8.90 6.46
CA GLN A 22 -38.79 -8.14 7.57
C GLN A 22 -37.72 -7.20 7.03
N VAL A 23 -37.79 -5.94 7.44
CA VAL A 23 -36.82 -4.92 7.08
C VAL A 23 -36.21 -4.38 8.37
N ASN A 24 -34.88 -4.31 8.41
CA ASN A 24 -34.17 -3.66 9.50
C ASN A 24 -32.98 -2.83 8.97
N PRO A 25 -32.95 -1.50 9.16
CA PRO A 25 -34.01 -0.66 9.73
C PRO A 25 -35.14 -0.40 8.72
N GLY A 26 -36.36 -0.16 9.22
CA GLY A 26 -37.51 0.21 8.38
C GLY A 26 -37.40 1.59 7.71
N ALA A 27 -36.46 2.43 8.18
CA ALA A 27 -36.13 3.70 7.56
C ALA A 27 -34.62 3.90 7.54
N LEU A 28 -34.08 4.30 6.38
CA LEU A 28 -32.68 4.63 6.20
C LEU A 28 -32.42 6.09 6.61
N GLN A 29 -31.52 6.26 7.56
CA GLN A 29 -30.82 7.51 7.83
C GLN A 29 -29.49 7.51 7.08
N ILE A 30 -29.36 8.36 6.07
CA ILE A 30 -28.15 8.43 5.24
C ILE A 30 -26.96 8.88 6.09
N GLY A 31 -25.84 8.17 5.95
CA GLY A 31 -24.62 8.41 6.74
C GLY A 31 -24.61 7.78 8.13
N ASN A 32 -25.78 7.40 8.69
CA ASN A 32 -25.87 6.79 10.02
C ASN A 32 -26.24 5.31 9.99
N SER A 33 -27.03 4.88 9.00
CA SER A 33 -27.44 3.48 8.87
C SER A 33 -26.26 2.63 8.42
N ARG A 34 -25.77 1.76 9.31
CA ARG A 34 -24.65 0.88 8.99
C ARG A 34 -25.04 -0.27 8.07
N ASN A 35 -26.26 -0.79 8.23
CA ASN A 35 -26.73 -1.95 7.49
C ASN A 35 -28.19 -1.76 7.05
N LEU A 36 -28.58 -2.38 5.94
CA LEU A 36 -29.97 -2.67 5.58
C LEU A 36 -30.12 -4.16 5.39
N ASN A 37 -30.98 -4.80 6.19
CA ASN A 37 -31.33 -6.21 6.04
C ASN A 37 -32.78 -6.33 5.57
N ILE A 38 -32.98 -7.06 4.47
CA ILE A 38 -34.29 -7.46 3.96
C ILE A 38 -34.36 -8.98 4.05
N ARG A 39 -35.31 -9.50 4.81
CA ARG A 39 -35.53 -10.95 4.98
C ARG A 39 -36.93 -11.32 4.54
N CYS A 40 -37.00 -12.13 3.49
CA CYS A 40 -38.19 -12.76 2.96
C CYS A 40 -38.30 -14.16 3.58
N SER A 41 -39.40 -14.48 4.25
CA SER A 41 -39.59 -15.83 4.81
C SER A 41 -41.00 -16.38 4.64
N HIS A 42 -41.06 -17.71 4.59
CA HIS A 42 -42.29 -18.48 4.46
C HIS A 42 -42.27 -19.64 5.45
N VAL A 43 -43.33 -19.75 6.24
CA VAL A 43 -43.52 -20.83 7.22
C VAL A 43 -44.72 -21.66 6.78
N ARG A 44 -44.48 -22.92 6.43
CA ARG A 44 -45.47 -23.83 5.82
C ARG A 44 -46.77 -23.94 6.64
N ASP A 45 -46.65 -24.03 7.95
CA ASP A 45 -47.80 -24.30 8.83
C ASP A 45 -48.76 -23.11 9.00
N LYS A 46 -48.32 -21.91 8.62
CA LYS A 46 -49.15 -20.71 8.67
C LYS A 46 -49.98 -20.50 7.40
N VAL A 47 -49.69 -21.26 6.34
CA VAL A 47 -50.08 -20.91 4.98
C VAL A 47 -50.49 -22.14 4.18
N PRO A 48 -51.74 -22.60 4.35
CA PRO A 48 -52.19 -23.83 3.70
C PRO A 48 -52.26 -23.73 2.15
N THR A 49 -52.07 -22.55 1.58
CA THR A 49 -52.15 -22.34 0.12
C THR A 49 -50.93 -22.87 -0.64
N ILE A 50 -49.77 -23.04 0.00
CA ILE A 50 -48.56 -23.62 -0.62
C ILE A 50 -48.14 -24.85 0.17
N SER A 51 -48.30 -26.03 -0.42
CA SER A 51 -47.95 -27.30 0.22
C SER A 51 -46.47 -27.65 0.08
N ARG A 52 -45.85 -27.25 -1.04
CA ARG A 52 -44.43 -27.39 -1.33
C ARG A 52 -43.95 -26.11 -2.00
N LEU A 53 -42.97 -25.47 -1.38
CA LEU A 53 -42.35 -24.24 -1.87
C LEU A 53 -41.32 -24.58 -2.95
N SER A 54 -41.41 -23.91 -4.10
CA SER A 54 -40.46 -24.05 -5.20
C SER A 54 -39.35 -23.01 -5.09
N TYR A 55 -39.69 -21.74 -4.88
CA TYR A 55 -38.73 -20.65 -4.72
C TYR A 55 -39.26 -19.47 -3.88
N LEU A 56 -38.32 -18.68 -3.37
CA LEU A 56 -38.53 -17.33 -2.84
C LEU A 56 -37.84 -16.31 -3.75
N LEU A 57 -38.44 -15.14 -3.88
CA LEU A 57 -37.99 -14.07 -4.78
C LEU A 57 -38.11 -12.72 -4.08
N ILE A 58 -37.07 -11.90 -4.12
CA ILE A 58 -37.13 -10.50 -3.70
C ILE A 58 -36.92 -9.62 -4.93
N SER A 59 -37.83 -8.65 -5.10
CA SER A 59 -37.75 -7.60 -6.11
C SER A 59 -37.93 -6.22 -5.47
N PHE A 60 -37.48 -5.18 -6.16
CA PHE A 60 -37.43 -3.80 -5.63
C PHE A 60 -37.98 -2.78 -6.62
N ALA A 61 -38.72 -1.79 -6.13
CA ALA A 61 -39.17 -0.63 -6.90
C ALA A 61 -38.75 0.66 -6.17
N SER A 62 -38.10 1.57 -6.87
CA SER A 62 -37.66 2.86 -6.30
C SER A 62 -38.78 3.89 -6.20
N ASP A 63 -39.86 3.71 -6.98
CA ASP A 63 -41.04 4.59 -7.00
C ASP A 63 -42.20 3.89 -6.31
N ALA A 64 -42.70 4.49 -5.23
CA ALA A 64 -43.82 3.94 -4.46
C ALA A 64 -45.19 4.21 -5.11
N GLU A 65 -45.31 5.27 -5.92
CA GLU A 65 -46.56 5.65 -6.59
C GLU A 65 -46.77 4.82 -7.87
N LYS A 66 -45.69 4.53 -8.59
CA LYS A 66 -45.70 3.73 -9.84
C LYS A 66 -44.66 2.62 -9.78
N PRO A 67 -44.90 1.57 -8.97
CA PRO A 67 -43.89 0.57 -8.70
C PRO A 67 -43.60 -0.30 -9.92
N VAL A 68 -42.40 -0.17 -10.47
CA VAL A 68 -41.82 -1.11 -11.44
C VAL A 68 -40.79 -1.96 -10.68
N PHE A 69 -41.17 -3.19 -10.36
CA PHE A 69 -40.32 -4.09 -9.60
C PHE A 69 -39.24 -4.71 -10.48
N ARG A 70 -37.97 -4.47 -10.14
CA ARG A 70 -36.82 -5.15 -10.73
C ARG A 70 -36.38 -6.31 -9.85
N TYR A 71 -35.93 -7.38 -10.49
CA TYR A 71 -35.32 -8.53 -9.83
C TYR A 71 -34.13 -8.11 -8.96
N LEU A 72 -33.97 -8.74 -7.78
CA LEU A 72 -32.77 -8.62 -6.96
C LEU A 72 -32.15 -9.97 -6.63
N ALA A 73 -32.94 -10.90 -6.11
CA ALA A 73 -32.45 -12.22 -5.73
C ALA A 73 -33.58 -13.25 -5.65
N SER A 74 -33.24 -14.51 -5.84
CA SER A 74 -34.10 -15.65 -5.58
C SER A 74 -33.33 -16.81 -4.94
N VAL A 75 -34.07 -17.71 -4.29
CA VAL A 75 -33.58 -19.01 -3.88
C VAL A 75 -34.60 -20.07 -4.25
N SER A 76 -34.16 -21.12 -4.94
CA SER A 76 -35.01 -22.24 -5.36
C SER A 76 -34.49 -23.56 -4.80
N SER A 77 -35.40 -24.54 -4.70
CA SER A 77 -35.05 -25.90 -4.26
C SER A 77 -34.23 -26.69 -5.29
N VAL A 78 -34.11 -26.19 -6.53
CA VAL A 78 -33.46 -26.89 -7.65
C VAL A 78 -32.14 -26.21 -8.01
N ASP A 79 -32.18 -24.90 -8.22
CA ASP A 79 -31.07 -24.11 -8.76
C ASP A 79 -30.24 -23.43 -7.66
N GLY A 80 -30.73 -23.45 -6.41
CA GLY A 80 -30.07 -22.77 -5.30
C GLY A 80 -30.28 -21.26 -5.35
N LEU A 81 -29.22 -20.48 -5.07
CA LEU A 81 -29.26 -19.01 -5.01
C LEU A 81 -28.95 -18.40 -6.37
N ASP A 82 -29.73 -17.40 -6.77
CA ASP A 82 -29.47 -16.53 -7.94
C ASP A 82 -29.73 -15.07 -7.57
N TYR A 83 -28.93 -14.13 -8.06
CA TYR A 83 -29.03 -12.72 -7.66
C TYR A 83 -28.37 -11.72 -8.62
N ASP A 84 -28.97 -10.54 -8.73
CA ASP A 84 -28.48 -9.37 -9.47
C ASP A 84 -28.49 -8.14 -8.55
N THR A 85 -27.55 -8.12 -7.61
CA THR A 85 -27.43 -7.05 -6.61
C THR A 85 -26.04 -7.01 -5.98
N THR A 86 -25.68 -5.87 -5.40
CA THR A 86 -24.45 -5.68 -4.62
C THR A 86 -24.61 -6.08 -3.15
N ALA A 87 -25.75 -6.63 -2.75
CA ALA A 87 -26.00 -7.09 -1.38
C ALA A 87 -25.28 -8.41 -1.12
N ALA A 88 -24.90 -8.67 0.14
CA ALA A 88 -24.64 -10.03 0.57
C ALA A 88 -25.97 -10.81 0.58
N VAL A 89 -26.02 -11.95 -0.12
CA VAL A 89 -27.24 -12.75 -0.29
C VAL A 89 -27.06 -14.10 0.42
N ALA A 90 -28.07 -14.52 1.16
CA ALA A 90 -28.14 -15.85 1.76
C ALA A 90 -29.59 -16.35 1.73
N GLY A 91 -29.81 -17.64 1.61
CA GLY A 91 -31.15 -18.20 1.63
C GLY A 91 -31.15 -19.72 1.72
N ASN A 92 -32.30 -20.26 2.07
CA ASN A 92 -32.51 -21.70 2.19
C ASN A 92 -33.99 -22.06 1.95
N ILE A 93 -34.22 -23.13 1.19
CA ILE A 93 -35.54 -23.75 1.01
C ILE A 93 -35.54 -25.09 1.74
N THR A 94 -36.42 -25.21 2.74
CA THR A 94 -36.53 -26.40 3.59
C THR A 94 -37.84 -27.16 3.31
N ARG A 95 -37.84 -28.48 3.48
CA ARG A 95 -39.05 -29.32 3.32
C ARG A 95 -40.00 -29.24 4.52
N GLY A 96 -39.49 -28.77 5.67
CA GLY A 96 -40.23 -28.50 6.90
C GLY A 96 -39.55 -27.39 7.67
N GLY A 97 -40.35 -26.53 8.31
CA GLY A 97 -39.87 -25.32 9.00
C GLY A 97 -39.97 -24.04 8.17
N GLU A 98 -39.13 -23.06 8.49
CA GLU A 98 -39.02 -21.78 7.79
C GLU A 98 -38.10 -21.91 6.57
N SER A 99 -38.57 -21.47 5.41
CA SER A 99 -37.74 -21.16 4.25
C SER A 99 -37.52 -19.64 4.20
N TRP A 100 -36.32 -19.19 3.84
CA TRP A 100 -35.99 -17.77 3.86
C TRP A 100 -34.97 -17.36 2.79
N LEU A 101 -34.98 -16.07 2.46
CA LEU A 101 -34.04 -15.38 1.60
C LEU A 101 -33.72 -14.02 2.23
N SER A 102 -32.44 -13.69 2.38
CA SER A 102 -31.97 -12.47 3.02
C SER A 102 -30.99 -11.72 2.12
N LEU A 103 -31.18 -10.40 2.04
CA LEU A 103 -30.26 -9.44 1.45
C LEU A 103 -29.70 -8.55 2.56
N THR A 104 -28.39 -8.35 2.59
CA THR A 104 -27.73 -7.43 3.51
C THR A 104 -26.81 -6.46 2.77
N TRP A 105 -27.07 -5.16 2.87
CA TRP A 105 -26.16 -4.11 2.40
C TRP A 105 -25.44 -3.49 3.60
N SER A 106 -24.12 -3.37 3.50
CA SER A 106 -23.33 -2.50 4.39
C SER A 106 -23.28 -1.09 3.82
N TYR A 107 -23.51 -0.10 4.67
CA TYR A 107 -23.59 1.32 4.36
C TYR A 107 -24.54 1.62 3.18
N PRO A 108 -25.84 1.27 3.30
CA PRO A 108 -26.81 1.42 2.22
C PRO A 108 -26.95 2.89 1.76
N LEU A 109 -26.99 3.07 0.44
CA LEU A 109 -27.24 4.37 -0.20
C LEU A 109 -28.74 4.70 -0.27
N PHE A 110 -29.09 5.97 -0.48
CA PHE A 110 -30.49 6.41 -0.61
C PHE A 110 -31.23 5.74 -1.79
N SER A 111 -30.50 5.26 -2.79
CA SER A 111 -31.07 4.49 -3.91
C SER A 111 -31.68 3.13 -3.49
N ARG A 112 -31.55 2.75 -2.22
CA ARG A 112 -32.16 1.56 -1.61
C ARG A 112 -33.46 1.85 -0.85
N VAL A 113 -33.87 3.12 -0.76
CA VAL A 113 -35.19 3.55 -0.28
C VAL A 113 -36.23 3.21 -1.35
N GLY A 114 -37.36 2.61 -0.96
CA GLY A 114 -38.41 2.19 -1.89
C GLY A 114 -39.18 0.96 -1.41
N LEU A 115 -39.89 0.31 -2.32
CA LEU A 115 -40.71 -0.87 -2.03
C LEU A 115 -39.93 -2.16 -2.32
N TYR A 116 -39.97 -3.08 -1.37
CA TYR A 116 -39.45 -4.42 -1.52
C TYR A 116 -40.61 -5.41 -1.55
N LYS A 117 -40.71 -6.17 -2.64
CA LYS A 117 -41.70 -7.23 -2.79
C LYS A 117 -41.01 -8.56 -2.61
N CYS A 118 -41.55 -9.38 -1.72
CA CYS A 118 -41.12 -10.75 -1.54
C CYS A 118 -42.24 -11.69 -1.96
N GLU A 119 -41.90 -12.64 -2.83
CA GLU A 119 -42.83 -13.60 -3.44
C GLU A 119 -42.41 -15.01 -3.10
N ALA A 120 -43.38 -15.84 -2.74
CA ALA A 120 -43.20 -17.27 -2.56
C ALA A 120 -44.07 -18.01 -3.56
N SER A 121 -43.46 -18.91 -4.32
CA SER A 121 -44.15 -19.69 -5.35
C SER A 121 -43.93 -21.16 -5.13
N GLY A 122 -44.98 -21.95 -5.34
CA GLY A 122 -44.95 -23.39 -5.14
C GLY A 122 -46.22 -24.07 -5.64
N ILE A 123 -46.46 -25.29 -5.17
CA ILE A 123 -47.67 -26.05 -5.50
C ILE A 123 -48.52 -26.28 -4.25
N ASN A 124 -49.83 -26.17 -4.39
CA ASN A 124 -50.78 -26.50 -3.32
C ASN A 124 -51.01 -28.04 -3.25
N LEU A 125 -51.87 -28.49 -2.33
CA LEU A 125 -52.18 -29.92 -2.15
C LEU A 125 -52.85 -30.55 -3.39
N SER A 126 -53.50 -29.76 -4.25
CA SER A 126 -54.10 -30.23 -5.49
C SER A 126 -53.12 -30.23 -6.67
N GLY A 127 -51.84 -29.92 -6.45
CA GLY A 127 -50.81 -29.84 -7.49
C GLY A 127 -50.85 -28.57 -8.36
N ALA A 128 -51.72 -27.61 -8.05
CA ALA A 128 -51.81 -26.35 -8.79
C ALA A 128 -50.73 -25.37 -8.33
N ALA A 129 -50.11 -24.66 -9.28
CA ALA A 129 -49.16 -23.60 -9.00
C ALA A 129 -49.84 -22.43 -8.26
N ARG A 130 -49.20 -21.95 -7.20
CA ARG A 130 -49.65 -20.81 -6.40
C ARG A 130 -48.49 -19.89 -6.09
N THR A 131 -48.75 -18.59 -6.14
CA THR A 131 -47.84 -17.53 -5.74
C THR A 131 -48.54 -16.65 -4.73
N VAL A 132 -47.82 -16.32 -3.66
CA VAL A 132 -48.24 -15.33 -2.67
C VAL A 132 -47.13 -14.29 -2.54
N SER A 133 -47.49 -13.06 -2.23
CA SER A 133 -46.52 -11.97 -2.13
C SER A 133 -46.85 -11.00 -1.01
N HIS A 134 -45.83 -10.35 -0.49
CA HIS A 134 -45.96 -9.28 0.50
C HIS A 134 -44.97 -8.15 0.14
N ILE A 135 -45.42 -6.91 0.29
CA ILE A 135 -44.66 -5.70 -0.04
C ILE A 135 -44.42 -4.92 1.26
N VAL A 136 -43.20 -4.43 1.44
CA VAL A 136 -42.80 -3.57 2.54
C VAL A 136 -42.06 -2.36 2.01
N GLU A 137 -42.31 -1.20 2.61
CA GLU A 137 -41.62 0.05 2.28
C GLU A 137 -40.41 0.26 3.20
N VAL A 138 -39.29 0.63 2.60
CA VAL A 138 -38.12 1.17 3.31
C VAL A 138 -38.14 2.67 3.13
N GLY A 139 -38.46 3.39 4.19
CA GLY A 139 -38.48 4.85 4.19
C GLY A 139 -37.07 5.45 4.12
N GLY A 140 -36.98 6.70 3.67
CA GLY A 140 -35.72 7.45 3.65
C GLY A 140 -35.86 8.75 4.42
N VAL A 141 -35.13 8.91 5.51
CA VAL A 141 -35.04 10.20 6.21
C VAL A 141 -33.86 10.96 5.63
N ARG A 142 -34.15 11.96 4.79
CA ARG A 142 -33.15 12.92 4.33
C ARG A 142 -32.96 13.99 5.40
N HIS A 143 -32.09 13.74 6.36
CA HIS A 143 -31.43 14.82 7.10
C HIS A 143 -30.22 15.27 6.26
N LEU A 144 -30.48 15.90 5.12
CA LEU A 144 -29.43 16.52 4.32
C LEU A 144 -29.59 18.03 4.48
N ASP A 145 -28.86 18.54 5.46
CA ASP A 145 -28.50 19.95 5.48
C ASP A 145 -27.66 20.20 4.21
N ALA A 146 -27.99 21.25 3.44
CA ALA A 146 -27.34 21.51 2.14
C ALA A 146 -25.81 21.59 2.25
N SER A 147 -25.32 21.96 3.44
CA SER A 147 -23.91 21.99 3.83
C SER A 147 -23.18 20.64 3.69
N LEU A 148 -23.85 19.50 3.90
CA LEU A 148 -23.21 18.18 3.84
C LEU A 148 -22.91 17.76 2.39
N PHE A 149 -23.75 18.17 1.43
CA PHE A 149 -23.51 17.87 0.02
C PHE A 149 -22.27 18.61 -0.50
N ASP A 150 -22.11 19.88 -0.12
CA ASP A 150 -20.93 20.68 -0.46
C ASP A 150 -19.65 20.08 0.14
N VAL A 151 -19.72 19.56 1.38
CA VAL A 151 -18.59 18.87 2.01
C VAL A 151 -18.21 17.61 1.22
N ILE A 152 -19.19 16.78 0.82
CA ILE A 152 -18.92 15.56 0.05
C ILE A 152 -18.32 15.89 -1.33
N GLN A 153 -18.83 16.92 -2.01
CA GLN A 153 -18.28 17.35 -3.29
C GLN A 153 -16.85 17.86 -3.17
N ASN A 154 -16.59 18.70 -2.15
CA ASN A 154 -15.24 19.21 -1.89
C ASN A 154 -14.26 18.07 -1.56
N GLN A 155 -14.65 17.13 -0.69
CA GLN A 155 -13.81 15.98 -0.36
C GLN A 155 -13.54 15.09 -1.58
N SER A 156 -14.54 14.89 -2.45
CA SER A 156 -14.35 14.09 -3.67
C SER A 156 -13.34 14.75 -4.60
N ARG A 157 -13.38 16.07 -4.74
CA ARG A 157 -12.41 16.84 -5.53
C ARG A 157 -11.01 16.76 -4.94
N ASP A 158 -10.89 16.90 -3.62
CA ASP A 158 -9.60 16.85 -2.94
C ASP A 158 -8.96 15.45 -3.04
N PHE A 159 -9.78 14.39 -3.01
CA PHE A 159 -9.31 13.02 -3.22
C PHE A 159 -8.74 12.80 -4.64
N GLU A 160 -9.43 13.27 -5.67
CA GLU A 160 -8.92 13.18 -7.05
C GLU A 160 -7.65 14.02 -7.25
N GLN A 161 -7.56 15.17 -6.61
CA GLN A 161 -6.36 16.00 -6.62
C GLN A 161 -5.18 15.29 -5.95
N LEU A 162 -5.37 14.69 -4.78
CA LEU A 162 -4.34 13.94 -4.07
C LEU A 162 -3.83 12.76 -4.88
N LYS A 163 -4.72 12.02 -5.55
CA LYS A 163 -4.36 10.92 -6.45
C LYS A 163 -3.47 11.41 -7.59
N THR A 164 -3.84 12.53 -8.21
CA THR A 164 -3.05 13.15 -9.28
C THR A 164 -1.68 13.59 -8.79
N ASP A 165 -1.60 14.15 -7.58
CA ASP A 165 -0.33 14.57 -6.97
C ASP A 165 0.59 13.39 -6.62
N GLU A 166 0.03 12.28 -6.14
CA GLU A 166 0.76 11.03 -5.90
C GLU A 166 1.40 10.48 -7.18
N GLU A 167 0.64 10.42 -8.27
CA GLU A 167 1.15 9.98 -9.58
C GLU A 167 2.27 10.89 -10.07
N ARG A 168 2.12 12.22 -9.92
CA ARG A 168 3.13 13.21 -10.30
C ARG A 168 4.40 13.10 -9.47
N LEU A 169 4.28 12.90 -8.16
CA LEU A 169 5.42 12.73 -7.26
C LEU A 169 6.17 11.44 -7.58
N THR A 170 5.45 10.34 -7.82
CA THR A 170 6.02 9.05 -8.21
C THR A 170 6.81 9.16 -9.50
N ALA A 171 6.26 9.82 -10.53
CA ALA A 171 6.96 10.05 -11.79
C ALA A 171 8.23 10.90 -11.61
N SER A 172 8.15 11.94 -10.77
CA SER A 172 9.28 12.82 -10.47
C SER A 172 10.40 12.10 -9.72
N TYR A 173 10.04 11.26 -8.74
CA TYR A 173 10.97 10.42 -8.00
C TYR A 173 11.68 9.42 -8.92
N LEU A 174 10.95 8.68 -9.75
CA LEU A 174 11.54 7.72 -10.69
C LEU A 174 12.48 8.40 -11.70
N SER A 175 12.10 9.58 -12.19
CA SER A 175 12.94 10.39 -13.07
C SER A 175 14.21 10.88 -12.39
N LEU A 176 14.12 11.35 -11.14
CA LEU A 176 15.28 11.75 -10.36
C LEU A 176 16.20 10.56 -10.07
N LYS A 177 15.63 9.44 -9.60
CA LYS A 177 16.37 8.20 -9.34
C LYS A 177 17.11 7.72 -10.59
N SER A 178 16.45 7.69 -11.74
CA SER A 178 17.07 7.27 -12.99
C SER A 178 18.22 8.19 -13.43
N ARG A 179 18.09 9.51 -13.22
CA ARG A 179 19.20 10.46 -13.46
C ARG A 179 20.36 10.24 -12.50
N PHE A 180 20.05 10.00 -11.23
CA PHE A 180 21.04 9.73 -10.20
C PHE A 180 21.81 8.44 -10.48
N ASP A 181 21.11 7.36 -10.84
CA ASP A 181 21.71 6.06 -11.16
C ASP A 181 22.62 6.18 -12.40
N ARG A 182 22.19 6.89 -13.46
CA ARG A 182 23.06 7.17 -14.61
C ARG A 182 24.27 8.03 -14.27
N ALA A 183 24.11 9.02 -13.40
CA ALA A 183 25.23 9.84 -12.95
C ALA A 183 26.24 9.00 -12.17
N LYS A 184 25.76 8.10 -11.30
CA LYS A 184 26.58 7.14 -10.56
C LYS A 184 27.36 6.21 -11.50
N GLU A 185 26.69 5.62 -12.48
CA GLU A 185 27.32 4.73 -13.48
C GLU A 185 28.32 5.46 -14.39
N ALA A 186 28.03 6.70 -14.78
CA ALA A 186 28.94 7.50 -15.59
C ALA A 186 30.18 7.96 -14.81
N HIS A 187 30.04 8.16 -13.50
CA HIS A 187 31.10 8.70 -12.65
C HIS A 187 32.02 7.60 -12.08
N PHE A 188 31.49 6.40 -11.84
CA PHE A 188 32.21 5.33 -11.15
C PHE A 188 32.36 4.05 -11.99
N SER A 189 33.53 3.43 -11.84
CA SER A 189 33.70 1.99 -12.06
C SER A 189 33.34 1.22 -10.79
N ILE A 190 32.57 0.14 -10.92
CA ILE A 190 31.96 -0.57 -9.78
C ILE A 190 32.59 -1.96 -9.63
N SER A 191 32.98 -2.33 -8.42
CA SER A 191 33.51 -3.67 -8.11
C SER A 191 32.42 -4.74 -8.00
N ALA A 192 32.84 -6.01 -7.92
CA ALA A 192 31.99 -7.06 -7.36
C ALA A 192 31.65 -6.76 -5.88
N ALA A 193 30.61 -7.42 -5.35
CA ALA A 193 30.32 -7.35 -3.92
C ALA A 193 31.38 -8.13 -3.13
N HIS A 194 31.78 -7.58 -1.98
CA HIS A 194 32.70 -8.20 -1.04
C HIS A 194 32.17 -7.93 0.37
N ASN A 195 31.90 -8.98 1.14
CA ASN A 195 31.42 -8.89 2.53
C ASN A 195 30.23 -7.93 2.76
N GLY A 196 29.27 -7.90 1.82
CA GLY A 196 28.09 -7.04 1.92
C GLY A 196 28.36 -5.57 1.59
N ARG A 197 29.45 -5.28 0.86
CA ARG A 197 29.83 -3.93 0.42
C ARG A 197 30.24 -3.95 -1.05
N ARG A 198 30.16 -2.80 -1.71
CA ARG A 198 30.76 -2.56 -3.04
C ARG A 198 31.65 -1.34 -3.04
N TYR A 199 32.67 -1.38 -3.87
CA TYR A 199 33.62 -0.29 -4.04
C TYR A 199 33.42 0.39 -5.39
N TYR A 200 33.49 1.71 -5.35
CA TYR A 200 33.19 2.61 -6.46
C TYR A 200 34.41 3.48 -6.71
N LEU A 201 35.15 3.16 -7.77
CA LEU A 201 36.33 3.90 -8.20
C LEU A 201 35.90 5.08 -9.07
N SER A 202 36.17 6.30 -8.62
CA SER A 202 35.83 7.51 -9.37
C SER A 202 36.57 7.58 -10.70
N SER A 203 36.01 8.30 -11.67
CA SER A 203 36.77 8.78 -12.82
C SER A 203 37.99 9.60 -12.38
N ILE A 204 39.01 9.68 -13.24
CA ILE A 204 40.23 10.46 -12.95
C ILE A 204 39.87 11.93 -12.71
N SER A 205 40.44 12.52 -11.65
CA SER A 205 40.40 13.94 -11.37
C SER A 205 41.82 14.50 -11.23
N ASN A 206 42.02 15.74 -11.65
CA ASN A 206 43.28 16.46 -11.44
C ASN A 206 43.30 17.24 -10.12
N VAL A 207 42.18 17.29 -9.42
CA VAL A 207 42.02 17.95 -8.12
C VAL A 207 41.26 17.00 -7.20
N LEU A 208 41.87 16.65 -6.08
CA LEU A 208 41.21 15.95 -4.99
C LEU A 208 41.42 16.73 -3.70
N VAL A 209 40.32 16.91 -2.99
CA VAL A 209 40.30 17.42 -1.62
C VAL A 209 39.60 16.34 -0.81
N ALA A 210 40.32 15.70 0.12
CA ALA A 210 39.83 14.51 0.81
C ALA A 210 38.43 14.71 1.44
N ASN A 211 38.19 15.85 2.08
CA ASN A 211 36.91 16.18 2.70
C ASN A 211 35.75 16.34 1.69
N GLU A 212 36.03 16.84 0.49
CA GLU A 212 35.02 16.94 -0.58
C GLU A 212 34.69 15.56 -1.13
N VAL A 213 35.70 14.71 -1.26
CA VAL A 213 35.54 13.34 -1.74
C VAL A 213 34.70 12.51 -0.76
N ASP A 214 34.93 12.62 0.54
CA ASP A 214 34.13 11.93 1.55
C ASP A 214 32.65 12.32 1.46
N ALA A 215 32.37 13.62 1.27
CA ALA A 215 31.01 14.12 1.05
C ALA A 215 30.38 13.57 -0.26
N ILE A 216 31.19 13.38 -1.32
CA ILE A 216 30.70 12.76 -2.56
C ILE A 216 30.37 11.27 -2.32
N CYS A 217 31.21 10.53 -1.58
CA CYS A 217 30.87 9.15 -1.22
C CYS A 217 29.57 9.09 -0.40
N ALA A 218 29.39 10.01 0.56
CA ALA A 218 28.18 10.14 1.35
C ALA A 218 26.93 10.44 0.52
N LEU A 219 27.04 11.25 -0.54
CA LEU A 219 25.95 11.51 -1.48
C LEU A 219 25.38 10.21 -2.09
N TYR A 220 26.23 9.19 -2.29
CA TYR A 220 25.83 7.90 -2.84
C TYR A 220 25.50 6.84 -1.77
N GLY A 221 25.40 7.25 -0.50
CA GLY A 221 25.09 6.37 0.62
C GLY A 221 26.29 5.56 1.13
N GLY A 222 27.52 5.99 0.82
CA GLY A 222 28.75 5.36 1.28
C GLY A 222 29.69 6.32 1.97
N TYR A 223 30.96 5.96 2.00
CA TYR A 223 32.06 6.75 2.57
C TYR A 223 33.36 6.41 1.83
N LEU A 224 34.45 7.14 2.07
CA LEU A 224 35.77 6.74 1.56
C LEU A 224 36.12 5.32 2.05
N ALA A 225 36.66 4.46 1.19
CA ALA A 225 36.86 3.05 1.51
C ALA A 225 37.75 2.84 2.75
N GLU A 226 37.25 2.12 3.76
CA GLU A 226 37.92 1.78 5.01
C GLU A 226 38.42 0.34 4.93
N VAL A 227 39.74 0.15 4.81
CA VAL A 227 40.31 -1.20 4.71
C VAL A 227 40.53 -1.78 6.10
N ASP A 228 39.75 -2.80 6.45
CA ASP A 228 39.71 -3.42 7.76
C ASP A 228 40.69 -4.60 7.89
N ASP A 229 40.97 -5.32 6.80
CA ASP A 229 41.81 -6.52 6.82
C ASP A 229 42.57 -6.83 5.49
N ASP A 230 43.38 -7.90 5.52
CA ASP A 230 44.21 -8.33 4.39
C ASP A 230 43.38 -8.86 3.20
N ALA A 231 42.25 -9.51 3.46
CA ALA A 231 41.40 -10.06 2.42
C ALA A 231 40.71 -8.95 1.63
N GLU A 232 40.22 -7.93 2.33
CA GLU A 232 39.67 -6.71 1.74
C GLU A 232 40.73 -5.93 0.96
N PHE A 233 41.94 -5.78 1.51
CA PHE A 233 43.06 -5.14 0.81
C PHE A 233 43.37 -5.84 -0.53
N GLU A 234 43.54 -7.17 -0.52
CA GLU A 234 43.85 -7.92 -1.75
C GLU A 234 42.66 -7.88 -2.73
N PHE A 235 41.42 -7.87 -2.24
CA PHE A 235 40.23 -7.67 -3.07
C PHE A 235 40.29 -6.30 -3.77
N ILE A 236 40.47 -5.20 -3.04
CA ILE A 236 40.54 -3.85 -3.59
C ILE A 236 41.72 -3.73 -4.57
N LYS A 237 42.89 -4.24 -4.19
CA LYS A 237 44.06 -4.26 -5.07
C LYS A 237 43.80 -5.00 -6.38
N SER A 238 43.13 -6.14 -6.33
CA SER A 238 42.74 -6.89 -7.54
C SER A 238 41.75 -6.08 -8.40
N PHE A 239 40.83 -5.35 -7.76
CA PHE A 239 39.89 -4.47 -8.43
C PHE A 239 40.58 -3.26 -9.09
N LEU A 240 41.58 -2.65 -8.45
CA LEU A 240 42.33 -1.50 -8.98
C LEU A 240 43.33 -1.89 -10.08
N THR A 241 43.81 -3.13 -10.09
CA THR A 241 44.88 -3.60 -11.01
C THR A 241 44.61 -3.34 -12.51
N PRO A 242 43.40 -3.55 -13.05
CA PRO A 242 43.10 -3.26 -14.45
C PRO A 242 43.11 -1.78 -14.82
N TYR A 243 43.01 -0.88 -13.84
CA TYR A 243 42.88 0.57 -14.04
C TYR A 243 44.26 1.24 -14.13
N THR A 244 45.02 0.86 -15.16
CA THR A 244 46.39 1.34 -15.36
C THR A 244 46.49 2.82 -15.67
N GLN A 245 45.41 3.54 -15.93
CA GLN A 245 45.44 4.98 -16.17
C GLN A 245 45.67 5.80 -14.88
N TYR A 246 45.40 5.24 -13.70
CA TYR A 246 45.57 5.93 -12.42
C TYR A 246 47.01 5.79 -11.92
N THR A 247 47.50 6.82 -11.25
CA THR A 247 48.75 6.79 -10.47
C THR A 247 48.46 6.50 -9.01
N GLY A 248 47.43 7.13 -8.44
CA GLY A 248 47.02 6.96 -7.06
C GLY A 248 45.50 6.97 -6.91
N VAL A 249 45.00 6.25 -5.92
CA VAL A 249 43.58 6.24 -5.55
C VAL A 249 43.45 6.52 -4.06
N LEU A 250 42.83 7.63 -3.71
CA LEU A 250 42.55 8.02 -2.32
C LEU A 250 41.60 7.00 -1.68
N CYS A 251 41.92 6.57 -0.47
CA CYS A 251 41.04 5.80 0.40
C CYS A 251 40.89 6.48 1.76
N SER A 252 40.18 5.85 2.69
CA SER A 252 39.99 6.38 4.04
C SER A 252 41.23 6.16 4.90
N GLY A 253 41.63 7.21 5.59
CA GLY A 253 42.77 7.23 6.48
C GLY A 253 43.46 8.58 6.42
N THR A 254 43.53 9.25 7.56
CA THR A 254 44.31 10.48 7.72
C THR A 254 44.94 10.53 9.10
N ASP A 255 46.14 11.07 9.19
CA ASP A 255 46.82 11.38 10.44
C ASP A 255 47.09 12.89 10.60
N GLU A 256 46.33 13.74 9.88
CA GLU A 256 46.45 15.21 9.90
C GLU A 256 46.36 15.82 11.31
N ALA A 257 45.58 15.18 12.19
CA ALA A 257 45.46 15.58 13.59
C ALA A 257 46.69 15.23 14.44
N LEU A 258 47.34 14.10 14.16
CA LEU A 258 48.49 13.60 14.89
C LEU A 258 49.27 12.57 14.05
N GLU A 259 50.47 12.94 13.60
CA GLU A 259 51.38 12.09 12.84
C GLU A 259 51.50 10.66 13.38
N ASN A 260 51.42 9.67 12.49
CA ASN A 260 51.39 8.22 12.76
C ASN A 260 50.13 7.72 13.50
N ASN A 261 49.13 8.58 13.74
CA ASN A 261 47.85 8.18 14.30
C ASN A 261 46.75 8.29 13.24
N TRP A 262 46.65 7.24 12.42
CA TRP A 262 45.72 7.16 11.30
C TRP A 262 44.29 6.91 11.76
N ILE A 263 43.37 7.76 11.33
CA ILE A 263 41.94 7.70 11.64
C ILE A 263 41.12 7.66 10.35
N HIS A 264 40.11 6.81 10.30
CA HIS A 264 39.15 6.77 9.20
C HIS A 264 38.23 7.99 9.19
N ALA A 265 37.97 8.52 7.99
CA ALA A 265 37.16 9.71 7.81
C ALA A 265 35.71 9.52 8.27
N ASN A 266 35.08 8.37 8.01
CA ASN A 266 33.67 8.16 8.31
C ASN A 266 33.46 7.51 9.70
N SER A 267 34.05 6.35 9.97
CA SER A 267 33.86 5.65 11.26
C SER A 267 34.47 6.39 12.45
N LYS A 268 35.39 7.34 12.20
CA LYS A 268 36.19 8.02 13.22
C LYS A 268 36.98 7.05 14.10
N THR A 269 37.22 5.84 13.61
CA THR A 269 38.01 4.82 14.31
C THR A 269 39.45 4.82 13.81
N MET A 270 40.36 4.31 14.65
CA MET A 270 41.76 4.13 14.26
C MET A 270 41.87 3.12 13.12
N VAL A 271 42.68 3.44 12.12
CA VAL A 271 42.95 2.53 11.00
C VAL A 271 43.70 1.31 11.53
N LYS A 272 43.06 0.13 11.44
CA LYS A 272 43.60 -1.11 12.03
C LYS A 272 44.54 -1.83 11.08
N TYR A 273 44.36 -1.63 9.78
CA TYR A 273 45.10 -2.34 8.74
C TYR A 273 45.67 -1.34 7.74
N ILE A 274 47.00 -1.28 7.66
CA ILE A 274 47.71 -0.52 6.62
C ILE A 274 48.81 -1.41 6.03
N LYS A 275 48.76 -1.64 4.73
CA LYS A 275 49.79 -2.39 4.00
C LYS A 275 50.69 -1.42 3.24
N TRP A 276 51.63 -0.83 3.97
CA TRP A 276 52.58 0.16 3.43
C TRP A 276 53.37 -0.37 2.24
N SER A 277 53.66 0.52 1.28
CA SER A 277 54.61 0.23 0.21
C SER A 277 56.01 -0.05 0.79
N PRO A 278 56.77 -1.01 0.24
CA PRO A 278 58.14 -1.31 0.70
C PRO A 278 59.12 -0.12 0.59
N SER A 279 58.82 0.86 -0.26
CA SER A 279 59.67 2.03 -0.51
C SER A 279 59.19 3.31 0.18
N ASP A 280 58.10 3.25 0.95
CA ASP A 280 57.53 4.46 1.54
C ASP A 280 58.25 4.82 2.85
N SER A 281 58.68 6.07 2.93
CA SER A 281 59.36 6.66 4.07
C SER A 281 58.47 7.73 4.67
N ARG A 282 57.36 7.33 5.32
CA ARG A 282 56.44 8.14 6.16
C ARG A 282 56.71 9.64 6.04
N GLY A 283 56.10 10.28 5.05
CA GLY A 283 56.46 11.59 4.49
C GLY A 283 56.54 12.78 5.45
N GLY A 284 56.33 12.56 6.75
CA GLY A 284 56.25 13.58 7.76
C GLY A 284 54.99 14.42 7.55
N ARG A 285 54.89 15.51 8.31
CA ARG A 285 53.67 16.31 8.49
C ARG A 285 53.03 16.93 7.23
N SER A 286 53.65 16.85 6.06
CA SER A 286 53.10 17.39 4.81
C SER A 286 52.22 16.39 4.06
N GLU A 287 52.37 15.10 4.32
CA GLU A 287 51.60 14.01 3.75
C GLU A 287 50.75 13.46 4.89
N ASN A 288 49.42 13.44 4.72
CA ASN A 288 48.52 13.06 5.81
C ASN A 288 47.28 12.29 5.31
N CYS A 289 47.31 11.76 4.09
CA CYS A 289 46.19 11.06 3.47
C CYS A 289 46.63 9.75 2.85
N LEU A 290 45.81 8.72 3.02
CA LEU A 290 46.14 7.37 2.60
C LEU A 290 45.74 7.13 1.14
N PHE A 291 46.68 6.67 0.32
CA PHE A 291 46.45 6.35 -1.09
C PHE A 291 46.90 4.94 -1.42
N PHE A 292 46.16 4.26 -2.29
CA PHE A 292 46.69 3.14 -3.06
C PHE A 292 47.55 3.66 -4.21
N TRP A 293 48.81 3.23 -4.30
CA TRP A 293 49.76 3.77 -5.28
C TRP A 293 50.20 2.75 -6.33
N ARG A 294 49.84 2.98 -7.59
CA ARG A 294 50.12 2.05 -8.70
C ARG A 294 51.62 1.79 -8.90
N PRO A 295 52.52 2.79 -8.93
CA PRO A 295 53.96 2.55 -9.06
C PRO A 295 54.55 1.60 -8.01
N HIS A 296 53.87 1.45 -6.87
CA HIS A 296 54.28 0.53 -5.81
C HIS A 296 53.47 -0.77 -5.79
N GLY A 297 52.75 -1.11 -6.87
CA GLY A 297 51.94 -2.32 -6.93
C GLY A 297 50.65 -2.22 -6.12
N TRP A 298 50.07 -1.02 -6.03
CA TRP A 298 48.85 -0.72 -5.28
C TRP A 298 48.95 -1.01 -3.78
N PHE A 299 50.14 -0.84 -3.21
CA PHE A 299 50.29 -0.74 -1.75
C PHE A 299 49.91 0.65 -1.28
N MET A 300 49.68 0.77 0.03
CA MET A 300 49.28 2.03 0.63
C MET A 300 50.49 2.96 0.81
N VAL A 301 50.29 4.24 0.56
CA VAL A 301 51.27 5.30 0.79
C VAL A 301 50.66 6.47 1.52
N ASP A 302 51.51 7.22 2.20
CA ASP A 302 51.17 8.50 2.78
C ASP A 302 51.38 9.59 1.72
N TRP A 303 50.38 10.45 1.51
CA TRP A 303 50.42 11.47 0.48
C TRP A 303 49.69 12.74 0.88
N VAL A 304 49.90 13.81 0.11
CA VAL A 304 49.23 15.10 0.32
C VAL A 304 47.70 14.97 0.19
N CYS A 305 46.95 15.54 1.15
CA CYS A 305 45.48 15.51 1.14
C CYS A 305 44.83 16.45 0.13
N GLN A 306 45.57 17.49 -0.29
CA GLN A 306 45.08 18.55 -1.15
C GLN A 306 46.22 19.09 -2.02
N GLN A 307 46.23 18.73 -3.30
CA GLN A 307 47.04 19.43 -4.29
C GLN A 307 46.45 19.27 -5.70
N GLY A 308 46.69 20.27 -6.56
CA GLY A 308 46.46 20.10 -7.99
C GLY A 308 47.50 19.12 -8.55
N TYR A 309 47.06 17.94 -8.94
CA TYR A 309 47.91 16.84 -9.40
C TYR A 309 48.21 17.00 -10.89
N ALA A 310 48.84 18.11 -11.28
CA ALA A 310 49.08 18.43 -12.69
C ALA A 310 49.80 17.31 -13.47
N ASN A 311 50.52 16.41 -12.78
CA ASN A 311 51.26 15.30 -13.37
C ASN A 311 50.76 13.91 -12.94
N TYR A 312 49.70 13.79 -12.13
CA TYR A 312 49.22 12.50 -11.64
C TYR A 312 47.73 12.33 -11.91
N ALA A 313 47.39 11.26 -12.62
CA ALA A 313 46.01 10.83 -12.78
C ALA A 313 45.55 10.18 -11.47
N VAL A 314 44.82 10.90 -10.64
CA VAL A 314 44.35 10.38 -9.36
C VAL A 314 42.84 10.15 -9.36
N GLY A 315 42.39 9.24 -8.52
CA GLY A 315 40.97 8.99 -8.25
C GLY A 315 40.73 8.77 -6.77
N TYR A 316 39.53 8.37 -6.42
CA TYR A 316 39.18 7.95 -5.07
C TYR A 316 38.29 6.73 -5.10
N LEU A 317 38.30 5.99 -3.99
CA LEU A 317 37.51 4.80 -3.80
C LEU A 317 36.46 5.05 -2.73
N CYS A 318 35.19 5.00 -3.12
CA CYS A 318 34.09 4.95 -2.15
C CYS A 318 33.72 3.50 -1.85
N GLU A 319 33.25 3.25 -0.65
CA GLU A 319 32.68 2.00 -0.18
C GLU A 319 31.21 2.25 0.17
N ILE A 320 30.31 1.44 -0.39
CA ILE A 320 28.86 1.57 -0.20
C ILE A 320 28.35 0.22 0.34
N PRO A 321 27.73 0.20 1.53
CA PRO A 321 27.07 -0.98 2.07
C PRO A 321 25.90 -1.45 1.18
N GLU A 322 25.70 -2.77 1.07
CA GLU A 322 24.58 -3.42 0.38
C GLU A 322 23.56 -4.04 1.34
#